data_AF-A0A1S2W0P5-F1
#
_entry.id   AF-A0A1S2W0P5-F1
#
_cell.length_a   1.000
_cell.length_b   1.000
_cell.length_c   1.000
_cell.angle_alpha   90.00
_cell.angle_beta   90.00
_cell.angle_gamma   90.00
#
_symmetry.space_group_name_H-M   'P 1'
#
loop_
_entity.id
_entity.type
_entity.pdbx_description
1 polymer ?
#
loop_
_entity_poly.entity_id
_entity_poly.type
_entity_poly.pdbx_seq_one_letter_code
_entity_poly.pdbx_strand_id
1 'polypeptide(L)'
;MSIADDEAEKAYPTRHWEGTHVKKQFYCDTDDLQEAYLRGRNAPPADAEIEAVAKRLLWNSCKRYDDEYAAKDEEEAWDREGCFPGWQEDYIRQAKELLALARKAVNE
;
A
#
# COMPACT_ATOMS: atom_id res chain seq x y z
N MET A 1 16.23 28.94 -8.18
CA MET A 1 15.39 27.75 -7.98
C MET A 1 15.84 26.73 -9.02
N SER A 2 16.27 25.55 -8.59
CA SER A 2 16.75 24.51 -9.51
C SER A 2 15.57 23.86 -10.24
N ILE A 3 15.77 23.31 -11.43
CA ILE A 3 14.78 22.45 -12.10
C ILE A 3 14.35 21.30 -11.17
N ALA A 4 15.29 20.77 -10.38
CA ALA A 4 15.00 19.73 -9.40
C ALA A 4 14.06 20.21 -8.28
N ASP A 5 14.16 21.48 -7.87
CA ASP A 5 13.25 22.06 -6.86
C ASP A 5 11.84 22.23 -7.44
N ASP A 6 11.74 22.71 -8.68
CA ASP A 6 10.45 22.89 -9.39
C ASP A 6 9.75 21.56 -9.67
N GLU A 7 10.50 20.52 -10.05
CA GLU A 7 9.95 19.16 -10.25
C GLU A 7 9.49 18.55 -8.94
N ALA A 8 10.26 18.72 -7.86
CA ALA A 8 9.88 18.25 -6.53
C ALA A 8 8.63 18.98 -6.01
N GLU A 9 8.50 20.29 -6.20
CA GLU A 9 7.33 21.07 -5.79
C GLU A 9 6.06 20.71 -6.58
N LYS A 10 6.19 20.34 -7.86
CA LYS A 10 5.05 19.84 -8.65
C LYS A 10 4.55 18.49 -8.16
N ALA A 11 5.46 17.60 -7.74
CA ALA A 11 5.12 16.28 -7.23
C ALA A 11 4.62 16.33 -5.78
N TYR A 12 5.17 17.23 -4.97
CA TYR A 12 4.86 17.39 -3.55
C TYR A 12 4.60 18.88 -3.25
N PRO A 13 3.34 19.35 -3.37
CA PRO A 13 3.05 20.77 -3.24
C PRO A 13 3.42 21.27 -1.84
N THR A 14 4.43 22.14 -1.78
CA THR A 14 4.88 22.77 -0.53
C THR A 14 3.85 23.77 -0.05
N ARG A 15 3.51 23.72 1.25
CA ARG A 15 2.66 24.74 1.87
C ARG A 15 3.47 26.00 2.14
N HIS A 16 2.91 27.16 1.83
CA HIS A 16 3.46 28.47 2.17
C HIS A 16 2.65 29.12 3.30
N TRP A 17 3.24 30.06 4.04
CA TRP A 17 2.46 30.90 4.95
C TRP A 17 1.58 31.85 4.14
N GLU A 18 0.30 31.98 4.53
CA GLU A 18 -0.67 32.83 3.83
C GLU A 18 -0.14 34.25 3.62
N GLY A 19 -0.20 34.74 2.39
CA GLY A 19 0.30 36.07 2.02
C GLY A 19 1.82 36.19 1.89
N THR A 20 2.57 35.09 1.97
CA THR A 20 4.04 35.12 1.80
C THR A 20 4.53 34.03 0.83
N HIS A 21 5.74 34.20 0.29
CA HIS A 21 6.45 33.15 -0.46
C HIS A 21 7.33 32.28 0.47
N VAL A 22 7.17 32.41 1.79
CA VAL A 22 7.94 31.63 2.76
C VAL A 22 7.37 30.22 2.84
N LYS A 23 8.19 29.23 2.48
CA LYS A 23 7.86 27.81 2.66
C LYS A 23 7.62 27.53 4.13
N LYS A 24 6.49 26.90 4.45
CA LYS A 24 6.18 26.41 5.78
C LYS A 24 7.05 25.19 6.05
N GLN A 25 8.21 25.41 6.65
CA GLN A 25 9.08 24.34 7.11
C GLN A 25 8.48 23.79 8.40
N PHE A 26 8.06 22.52 8.38
CA PHE A 26 7.84 21.79 9.61
C PHE A 26 9.21 21.34 10.09
N TYR A 27 9.64 21.87 11.24
CA TYR A 27 10.82 21.33 11.91
C TYR A 27 10.39 19.98 12.47
N CYS A 28 10.71 18.92 11.75
CA CYS A 28 10.65 17.55 12.26
C CYS A 28 12.08 17.13 12.52
N ASP A 29 12.42 16.81 13.76
CA ASP A 29 13.71 16.23 14.07
C ASP A 29 13.72 14.72 13.72
N THR A 30 14.87 14.06 13.91
CA THR A 30 14.99 12.63 13.64
C THR A 30 14.07 11.79 14.52
N ASP A 31 13.76 12.27 15.71
CA ASP A 31 12.92 11.57 16.68
C ASP A 31 11.45 11.64 16.25
N ASP A 32 11.00 12.80 15.74
CA ASP A 32 9.66 12.98 15.15
C ASP A 32 9.42 12.02 13.97
N LEU A 33 10.43 11.85 13.10
CA LEU A 33 10.35 10.95 11.96
C LEU A 33 10.34 9.49 12.40
N GLN A 34 11.14 9.14 13.41
CA GLN A 34 11.18 7.80 13.98
C GLN A 34 9.85 7.44 14.66
N GLU A 35 9.26 8.36 15.43
CA GLU A 35 7.93 8.20 16.03
C GLU A 35 6.83 8.03 14.98
N ALA A 36 6.85 8.84 13.92
CA ALA A 36 5.92 8.71 12.80
C ALA A 36 6.05 7.33 12.12
N TYR A 37 7.26 6.82 11.94
CA TYR A 37 7.52 5.50 11.37
C TYR A 37 7.00 4.37 12.26
N LEU A 38 7.32 4.40 13.56
CA LEU A 38 6.84 3.41 14.53
C LEU A 38 5.31 3.41 14.62
N ARG A 39 4.70 4.60 14.61
CA ARG A 39 3.24 4.75 14.60
C ARG A 39 2.61 4.20 13.33
N GLY A 40 3.21 4.46 12.17
CA GLY A 40 2.77 3.91 10.89
C GLY A 40 2.82 2.38 10.87
N ARG A 41 3.89 1.78 11.41
CA ARG A 41 4.03 0.33 11.53
C ARG A 41 2.97 -0.31 12.42
N ASN A 42 2.55 0.39 13.48
CA ASN A 42 1.52 -0.06 14.42
C ASN A 42 0.09 0.24 13.95
N ALA A 43 -0.09 1.10 12.95
CA ALA A 43 -1.40 1.41 12.40
C ALA A 43 -2.00 0.19 11.69
N PRO A 44 -3.32 -0.07 11.74
CA PRO A 44 -3.95 -1.20 11.04
C PRO A 44 -3.59 -1.19 9.54
N PRO A 45 -3.53 -2.38 8.89
CA PRO A 45 -3.18 -2.45 7.47
C PRO A 45 -4.19 -1.65 6.64
N ALA A 46 -3.68 -0.87 5.69
CA ALA A 46 -4.53 -0.10 4.80
C ALA A 46 -5.29 -1.03 3.85
N ASP A 47 -6.46 -0.60 3.39
CA ASP A 47 -7.27 -1.40 2.45
C ASP A 47 -6.48 -1.77 1.19
N ALA A 48 -5.65 -0.84 0.69
CA ALA A 48 -4.76 -1.09 -0.45
C ALA A 48 -3.70 -2.18 -0.19
N GLU A 49 -3.17 -2.27 1.05
CA GLU A 49 -2.22 -3.32 1.41
C GLU A 49 -2.92 -4.69 1.48
N ILE A 50 -4.12 -4.72 2.05
CA ILE A 50 -4.94 -5.94 2.14
C ILE A 50 -5.28 -6.44 0.75
N GLU A 51 -5.72 -5.55 -0.15
CA GLU A 51 -6.06 -5.90 -1.52
C GLU A 51 -4.83 -6.40 -2.30
N ALA A 52 -3.68 -5.73 -2.19
CA ALA A 52 -2.46 -6.16 -2.84
C ALA A 52 -2.02 -7.57 -2.39
N VAL A 53 -2.11 -7.86 -1.09
CA VAL A 53 -1.81 -9.21 -0.57
C VAL A 53 -2.85 -10.22 -1.04
N ALA A 54 -4.13 -9.86 -1.06
CA ALA A 54 -5.21 -10.73 -1.54
C ALA A 54 -5.03 -11.09 -3.03
N LYS A 55 -4.74 -10.11 -3.89
CA LYS A 55 -4.41 -10.30 -5.31
C LYS A 55 -3.23 -11.25 -5.49
N ARG A 56 -2.17 -11.06 -4.70
CA ARG A 56 -0.98 -11.91 -4.74
C ARG A 56 -1.26 -13.34 -4.28
N LEU A 57 -2.08 -13.53 -3.24
CA LEU A 57 -2.52 -14.85 -2.77
C LEU A 57 -3.33 -15.58 -3.84
N LEU A 58 -4.28 -14.87 -4.45
CA LEU A 58 -5.08 -15.40 -5.54
C LEU A 58 -4.20 -15.79 -6.73
N TRP A 59 -3.32 -14.90 -7.18
CA TRP A 59 -2.40 -15.17 -8.29
C TRP A 59 -1.53 -16.40 -8.05
N ASN A 60 -0.97 -16.55 -6.85
CA ASN A 60 -0.19 -17.73 -6.49
C ASN A 60 -1.02 -19.02 -6.51
N SER A 61 -2.32 -18.94 -6.22
CA SER A 61 -3.24 -20.08 -6.33
C SER A 61 -3.54 -20.44 -7.80
N CYS A 62 -3.71 -19.42 -8.66
CA CYS A 62 -4.03 -19.58 -10.08
C CYS A 62 -2.84 -20.04 -10.92
N LYS A 63 -1.61 -19.60 -10.59
CA LYS A 63 -0.37 -19.99 -11.30
C LYS A 63 -0.12 -21.50 -11.34
N ARG A 64 -0.85 -22.27 -10.53
CA ARG A 64 -0.80 -23.74 -10.53
C ARG A 64 -1.44 -24.36 -11.78
N TYR A 65 -2.25 -23.61 -12.53
CA TYR A 65 -2.92 -24.08 -13.73
C TYR A 65 -2.19 -23.53 -14.97
N ASP A 66 -1.50 -24.42 -15.70
CA ASP A 66 -0.96 -24.14 -17.03
C ASP A 66 -2.07 -24.43 -18.05
N ASP A 67 -3.11 -23.59 -18.03
CA ASP A 67 -4.25 -23.69 -18.93
C ASP A 67 -4.31 -22.51 -19.90
N GLU A 68 -4.93 -22.72 -21.06
CA GLU A 68 -5.12 -21.70 -22.10
C GLU A 68 -6.05 -20.54 -21.65
N TYR A 69 -6.66 -20.67 -20.48
CA TYR A 69 -7.55 -19.70 -19.85
C TYR A 69 -6.87 -18.97 -18.67
N ALA A 70 -5.56 -19.15 -18.49
CA ALA A 70 -4.84 -18.56 -17.38
C ALA A 70 -4.86 -17.03 -17.51
N ALA A 71 -5.13 -16.35 -16.40
CA ALA A 71 -4.99 -14.91 -16.34
C ALA A 71 -3.54 -14.52 -16.66
N LYS A 72 -3.35 -13.42 -17.41
CA LYS A 72 -2.02 -12.98 -17.86
C LYS A 72 -1.26 -12.25 -16.76
N ASP A 73 -1.97 -11.64 -15.82
CA ASP A 73 -1.44 -10.93 -14.67
C ASP A 73 -2.35 -11.04 -13.44
N GLU A 74 -1.91 -10.45 -12.33
CA GLU A 74 -2.63 -10.49 -11.05
C GLU A 74 -3.95 -9.72 -11.07
N GLU A 75 -4.04 -8.66 -11.87
CA GLU A 75 -5.24 -7.83 -11.98
C GLU A 75 -6.31 -8.56 -12.80
N GLU A 76 -5.93 -9.16 -13.94
CA GLU A 76 -6.84 -9.99 -14.74
C GLU A 76 -7.33 -11.20 -13.94
N ALA A 77 -6.47 -11.80 -13.11
CA ALA A 77 -6.88 -12.87 -12.20
C ALA A 77 -7.90 -12.37 -11.17
N TRP A 78 -7.63 -11.21 -10.57
CA TRP A 78 -8.50 -10.59 -9.58
C TRP A 78 -9.88 -10.24 -10.14
N ASP A 79 -9.93 -9.58 -11.29
CA ASP A 79 -11.18 -9.18 -11.95
C ASP A 79 -12.01 -10.39 -12.38
N ARG A 80 -11.35 -11.43 -12.90
CA ARG A 80 -12.01 -12.67 -13.30
C ARG A 80 -12.66 -13.37 -12.11
N GLU A 81 -11.95 -13.50 -11.00
CA GLU A 81 -12.46 -14.15 -9.79
C GLU A 81 -13.48 -13.27 -9.06
N GLY A 82 -13.44 -11.95 -9.26
CA GLY A 82 -14.49 -11.02 -8.84
C GLY A 82 -15.84 -11.25 -9.53
N CYS A 83 -15.86 -11.97 -10.65
CA CYS A 83 -17.12 -12.42 -11.26
C CYS A 83 -17.83 -13.48 -10.40
N PHE A 84 -17.12 -14.16 -9.49
CA PHE A 84 -17.68 -15.17 -8.60
C PHE A 84 -17.92 -14.58 -7.20
N PRO A 85 -19.19 -14.48 -6.75
CA PRO A 85 -19.49 -13.90 -5.44
C PRO A 85 -18.86 -14.71 -4.31
N GLY A 86 -18.21 -14.02 -3.37
CA GLY A 86 -17.56 -14.60 -2.18
C GLY A 86 -16.10 -15.02 -2.35
N TRP A 87 -15.59 -15.17 -3.58
CA TRP A 87 -14.21 -15.60 -3.80
C TRP A 87 -13.18 -14.55 -3.39
N GLN A 88 -13.35 -13.30 -3.82
CA GLN A 88 -12.49 -12.19 -3.40
C GLN A 88 -12.53 -11.94 -1.89
N GLU A 89 -13.70 -12.11 -1.27
CA GLU A 89 -13.90 -11.90 0.17
C GLU A 89 -13.08 -12.88 1.02
N ASP A 90 -12.98 -14.14 0.58
CA ASP A 90 -12.18 -15.15 1.26
C ASP A 90 -10.68 -14.83 1.21
N TYR A 91 -10.17 -14.35 0.07
CA TYR A 91 -8.77 -13.91 -0.06
C TYR A 91 -8.48 -12.63 0.73
N ILE A 92 -9.43 -11.69 0.79
CA ILE A 92 -9.33 -10.49 1.65
C ILE A 92 -9.27 -10.89 3.12
N ARG A 93 -10.07 -11.87 3.57
CA ARG A 93 -10.01 -12.38 4.94
C ARG A 93 -8.65 -13.02 5.24
N GLN A 94 -8.17 -13.89 4.36
CA GLN A 94 -6.85 -14.53 4.51
C GLN A 94 -5.71 -13.50 4.54
N ALA A 95 -5.77 -12.46 3.69
CA ALA A 95 -4.80 -11.38 3.66
C ALA A 95 -4.75 -10.61 5.00
N LYS A 96 -5.92 -10.30 5.59
CA LYS A 96 -6.00 -9.67 6.92
C LYS A 96 -5.35 -10.52 8.01
N GLU A 97 -5.61 -11.82 8.01
CA GLU A 97 -5.03 -12.77 8.97
C GLU A 97 -3.51 -12.88 8.82
N LEU A 98 -3.02 -13.01 7.58
CA LEU A 98 -1.58 -13.07 7.28
C LEU A 98 -0.85 -11.79 7.69
N LEU A 99 -1.41 -10.62 7.37
CA LEU A 99 -0.83 -9.33 7.76
C LEU A 99 -0.81 -9.17 9.28
N ALA A 100 -1.86 -9.60 9.98
CA ALA A 100 -1.89 -9.59 11.44
C ALA A 100 -0.84 -10.55 12.05
N LEU A 101 -0.67 -11.74 11.48
CA LEU A 101 0.34 -12.71 11.91
C LEU A 101 1.76 -12.18 11.69
N ALA A 102 2.05 -11.65 10.50
CA ALA A 102 3.35 -11.10 10.16
C ALA A 102 3.76 -9.96 11.09
N ARG A 103 2.80 -9.09 11.45
CA ARG A 103 3.05 -8.01 12.41
C ARG A 103 3.28 -8.49 13.84
N LYS A 104 2.62 -9.57 14.26
CA LYS A 104 2.90 -10.20 15.57
C LYS A 104 4.31 -10.78 15.60
N ALA A 105 4.70 -11.55 14.58
CA ALA A 105 6.03 -12.17 14.49
C ALA A 105 7.18 -11.16 14.42
N VAL A 106 6.88 -9.94 13.97
CA VAL A 106 7.84 -8.83 13.92
C VAL A 106 8.03 -8.14 15.28
N ASN A 107 7.04 -8.25 16.17
CA ASN A 107 7.02 -7.62 17.49
C ASN A 107 7.35 -8.61 18.63
N GLU A 108 7.60 -9.88 18.31
CA GLU A 108 7.94 -10.99 19.23
C GLU A 108 9.43 -11.34 19.13
#